data_AF-A0A7W8VEH8-F1
#
_entry.id   AF-A0A7W8VEH8-F1
#
_cell.length_a   1.000
_cell.length_b   1.000
_cell.length_c   1.000
_cell.angle_alpha   90.00
_cell.angle_beta   90.00
_cell.angle_gamma   90.00
#
_symmetry.space_group_name_H-M   'P 1'
#
loop_
_entity.id
_entity.type
_entity.pdbx_description
1 polymer ?
#
loop_
_entity_poly.entity_id
_entity_poly.type
_entity_poly.pdbx_seq_one_letter_code
_entity_poly.pdbx_strand_id
1 'polypeptide(L)'
;MVDKPRSPDAPARRRVDVLGGCRIDGVPVSSARAVELVVALAVSGGSAPRDWLLSVLFDADPAPSSLPTLALRARTLGLTVEYRPDRHSYALMTPVECDLAEFFKEMKSGDPRRALSLYHGPFMPRSHSPFASGMRSSIEALFSTAAENGDTAFLTEADRLIKHPDLSRRIVSAGADPLAVSLSRTWLRTLESA
;
A
#
# COMPACT_ATOMS: atom_id res chain seq x y z
N MET A 1 17.47 10.01 -32.19
CA MET A 1 17.74 9.23 -30.97
C MET A 1 17.30 7.81 -31.25
N VAL A 2 18.26 6.91 -31.51
CA VAL A 2 17.97 5.50 -31.80
C VAL A 2 17.66 4.81 -30.49
N ASP A 3 16.47 4.24 -30.40
CA ASP A 3 16.02 3.43 -29.26
C ASP A 3 16.94 2.21 -29.15
N LYS A 4 17.69 2.11 -28.05
CA LYS A 4 18.62 1.01 -27.83
C LYS A 4 17.81 -0.24 -27.53
N PRO A 5 17.96 -1.34 -28.27
CA PRO A 5 17.17 -2.55 -28.04
C PRO A 5 17.38 -3.03 -26.59
N ARG A 6 16.27 -3.25 -25.90
CA ARG A 6 16.20 -3.74 -24.52
C ARG A 6 16.90 -5.10 -24.48
N SER A 7 17.94 -5.25 -23.66
CA SER A 7 18.66 -6.53 -23.51
C SER A 7 17.67 -7.65 -23.13
N PRO A 8 17.75 -8.84 -23.75
CA PRO A 8 16.78 -9.92 -23.61
C PRO A 8 16.74 -10.59 -22.23
N ASP A 9 17.58 -10.17 -21.27
CA ASP A 9 17.78 -10.80 -19.97
C ASP A 9 17.39 -9.91 -18.77
N ALA A 10 16.75 -8.76 -19.01
CA ALA A 10 16.23 -7.96 -17.90
C ALA A 10 15.09 -8.74 -17.22
N PRO A 11 15.14 -8.97 -15.89
CA PRO A 11 14.10 -9.70 -15.19
C PRO A 11 12.74 -9.03 -15.44
N ALA A 12 11.75 -9.84 -15.80
CA ALA A 12 10.39 -9.36 -16.05
C ALA A 12 9.89 -8.57 -14.84
N ARG A 13 9.37 -7.38 -15.10
CA ARG A 13 8.79 -6.54 -14.06
C ARG A 13 7.55 -7.24 -13.48
N ARG A 14 7.42 -7.22 -12.16
CA ARG A 14 6.31 -7.85 -11.42
C ARG A 14 5.38 -6.78 -10.88
N ARG A 15 4.07 -7.00 -10.97
CA ARG A 15 3.04 -6.16 -10.37
C ARG A 15 2.69 -6.70 -8.98
N VAL A 16 2.65 -5.81 -7.99
CA VAL A 16 2.30 -6.11 -6.60
C VAL A 16 1.13 -5.21 -6.20
N ASP A 17 -0.02 -5.82 -5.92
CA ASP A 17 -1.24 -5.10 -5.51
C ASP A 17 -1.56 -5.41 -4.04
N VAL A 18 -1.59 -4.37 -3.20
CA VAL A 18 -1.71 -4.47 -1.74
C VAL A 18 -2.73 -3.50 -1.14
N LEU A 19 -3.33 -2.61 -1.93
CA LEU A 19 -4.48 -1.79 -1.54
C LEU A 19 -5.77 -2.61 -1.75
N GLY A 20 -6.40 -3.06 -0.66
CA GLY A 20 -7.59 -3.91 -0.70
C GLY A 20 -7.31 -5.40 -0.86
N GLY A 21 -6.06 -5.83 -0.88
CA GLY A 21 -5.70 -7.23 -1.08
C GLY A 21 -4.21 -7.54 -0.86
N CYS A 22 -3.77 -8.67 -1.40
CA CYS A 22 -2.36 -9.03 -1.50
C CYS A 22 -2.20 -9.98 -2.68
N ARG A 23 -1.73 -9.44 -3.81
CA ARG A 23 -1.62 -10.16 -5.10
C ARG A 23 -0.28 -9.87 -5.75
N ILE A 24 0.20 -10.84 -6.53
CA ILE A 24 1.32 -10.66 -7.46
C ILE A 24 0.81 -11.03 -8.85
N ASP A 25 0.94 -10.12 -9.81
CA ASP A 25 0.41 -10.26 -11.18
C ASP A 25 -1.05 -10.73 -11.19
N GLY A 26 -1.88 -10.13 -10.32
CA GLY A 26 -3.31 -10.47 -10.16
C GLY A 26 -3.60 -11.73 -9.36
N VAL A 27 -2.61 -12.57 -9.06
CA VAL A 27 -2.79 -13.84 -8.33
C VAL A 27 -2.68 -13.61 -6.81
N PRO A 28 -3.67 -14.04 -6.00
CA PRO A 28 -3.57 -13.98 -4.54
C PRO A 28 -2.37 -14.77 -4.00
N VAL A 29 -1.68 -14.21 -3.03
CA VAL A 29 -0.53 -14.89 -2.39
C VAL A 29 -0.87 -15.44 -1.02
N SER A 30 -0.25 -16.55 -0.65
CA SER A 30 -0.36 -17.16 0.67
C SER A 30 0.54 -16.49 1.71
N SER A 31 1.69 -15.94 1.31
CA SER A 31 2.66 -15.32 2.22
C SER A 31 2.61 -13.79 2.18
N ALA A 32 1.62 -13.21 2.84
CA ALA A 32 1.46 -11.75 2.95
C ALA A 32 2.71 -11.07 3.54
N ARG A 33 3.38 -11.71 4.51
CA ARG A 33 4.58 -11.16 5.18
C ARG A 33 5.79 -11.01 4.26
N ALA A 34 5.97 -11.92 3.30
CA ALA A 34 7.05 -11.80 2.32
C ALA A 34 6.79 -10.64 1.34
N VAL A 35 5.53 -10.48 0.92
CA VAL A 35 5.11 -9.33 0.12
C VAL A 35 5.26 -8.02 0.89
N GLU A 36 4.99 -8.01 2.18
CA GLU A 36 5.17 -6.82 3.01
C GLU A 36 6.62 -6.30 3.02
N LEU A 37 7.61 -7.20 3.12
CA LEU A 37 9.03 -6.84 2.95
C LEU A 37 9.29 -6.21 1.58
N VAL A 38 8.73 -6.79 0.52
CA VAL A 38 8.89 -6.27 -0.84
C VAL A 38 8.26 -4.89 -0.98
N VAL A 39 7.06 -4.68 -0.42
CA VAL A 39 6.39 -3.38 -0.43
C VAL A 39 7.18 -2.34 0.35
N ALA A 40 7.67 -2.67 1.54
CA ALA A 40 8.52 -1.79 2.34
C ALA A 40 9.76 -1.34 1.55
N LEU A 41 10.41 -2.26 0.84
CA LEU A 41 11.54 -1.92 -0.04
C LEU A 41 11.09 -1.05 -1.22
N ALA A 42 9.99 -1.39 -1.89
CA ALA A 42 9.49 -0.66 -3.06
C ALA A 42 9.17 0.81 -2.72
N VAL A 43 8.47 1.07 -1.60
CA VAL A 43 8.16 2.44 -1.17
C VAL A 43 9.40 3.22 -0.70
N SER A 44 10.44 2.51 -0.23
CA SER A 44 11.74 3.10 0.12
C SER A 44 12.68 3.29 -1.08
N GLY A 45 12.21 3.10 -2.32
CA GLY A 45 13.02 3.30 -3.52
C GLY A 45 13.87 2.07 -3.92
N GLY A 46 13.49 0.89 -3.46
CA GLY A 46 14.06 -0.40 -3.84
C GLY A 46 15.13 -0.96 -2.90
N SER A 47 15.54 -0.21 -1.88
CA SER A 47 16.54 -0.65 -0.90
C SER A 47 16.30 0.01 0.45
N ALA A 48 16.52 -0.73 1.55
CA ALA A 48 16.40 -0.17 2.90
C ALA A 48 17.38 -0.80 3.90
N PRO A 49 17.86 -0.05 4.91
CA PRO A 49 18.70 -0.58 5.97
C PRO A 49 18.03 -1.74 6.72
N ARG A 50 18.82 -2.75 7.11
CA ARG A 50 18.35 -3.91 7.85
C ARG A 50 17.59 -3.51 9.11
N ASP A 51 18.14 -2.61 9.91
CA ASP A 51 17.57 -2.28 11.22
C ASP A 51 16.26 -1.50 11.10
N TRP A 52 16.13 -0.67 10.06
CA TRP A 52 14.84 -0.04 9.72
C TRP A 52 13.80 -1.09 9.32
N LEU A 53 14.17 -2.07 8.49
CA LEU A 53 13.24 -3.15 8.11
C LEU A 53 12.80 -3.97 9.33
N LEU A 54 13.70 -4.22 10.29
CA LEU A 54 13.33 -4.92 11.52
C LEU A 54 12.34 -4.10 12.35
N SER A 55 12.59 -2.80 12.53
CA SER A 55 11.72 -1.96 13.37
C SER A 55 10.34 -1.71 12.76
N VAL A 56 10.22 -1.65 11.43
CA VAL A 56 8.91 -1.42 10.79
C VAL A 56 8.16 -2.72 10.56
N LEU A 57 8.84 -3.85 10.30
CA LEU A 57 8.14 -5.10 10.01
C LEU A 57 7.78 -5.89 11.26
N PHE A 58 8.44 -5.68 12.41
CA PHE A 58 8.25 -6.51 13.61
C PHE A 58 8.03 -5.63 14.85
N ASP A 59 7.06 -6.00 15.70
CA ASP A 59 6.75 -5.29 16.96
C ASP A 59 7.71 -5.62 18.12
N ALA A 60 8.35 -6.78 18.08
CA ALA A 60 9.20 -7.33 19.14
C ALA A 60 10.56 -7.76 18.57
N ASP A 61 11.49 -8.13 19.45
CA ASP A 61 12.87 -8.51 19.11
C ASP A 61 12.88 -9.73 18.15
N PRO A 62 13.07 -9.50 16.84
CA PRO A 62 12.89 -10.54 15.85
C PRO A 62 14.14 -11.43 15.81
N ALA A 63 13.94 -12.75 15.63
CA ALA A 63 15.06 -13.68 15.49
C ALA A 63 15.99 -13.24 14.34
N PRO A 64 17.32 -13.47 14.42
CA PRO A 64 18.27 -13.07 13.36
C PRO A 64 17.91 -13.59 11.96
N SER A 65 17.21 -14.73 11.88
CA SER A 65 16.75 -15.36 10.65
C SER A 65 15.46 -14.77 10.06
N SER A 66 14.84 -13.79 10.71
CA SER A 66 13.52 -13.27 10.31
C SER A 66 13.52 -12.64 8.92
N LEU A 67 14.41 -11.66 8.65
CA LEU A 67 14.54 -11.04 7.33
C LEU A 67 15.06 -12.02 6.26
N PRO A 68 16.09 -12.84 6.51
CA PRO A 68 16.50 -13.89 5.58
C PRO A 68 15.36 -14.83 5.18
N THR A 69 14.50 -15.21 6.15
CA THR A 69 13.34 -16.08 5.89
C THR A 69 12.29 -15.38 5.03
N LEU A 70 12.01 -14.09 5.27
CA LEU A 70 11.10 -13.33 4.43
C LEU A 70 11.65 -13.15 3.01
N ALA A 71 12.96 -12.88 2.85
CA ALA A 71 13.61 -12.79 1.55
C ALA A 71 13.56 -14.13 0.78
N LEU A 72 13.80 -15.25 1.46
CA LEU A 72 13.65 -16.59 0.87
C LEU A 72 12.21 -16.85 0.41
N ARG A 73 11.20 -16.50 1.23
CA ARG A 73 9.79 -16.64 0.87
C ARG A 73 9.42 -15.72 -0.30
N ALA A 74 9.92 -14.49 -0.33
CA ALA A 74 9.71 -13.58 -1.48
C ALA A 74 10.25 -14.22 -2.78
N ARG A 75 11.42 -14.87 -2.72
CA ARG A 75 11.99 -15.58 -3.87
C ARG A 75 11.07 -16.70 -4.38
N THR A 76 10.40 -17.44 -3.49
CA THR A 76 9.40 -18.47 -3.89
C THR A 76 8.18 -17.88 -4.61
N LEU A 77 7.95 -16.57 -4.46
CA LEU A 77 6.90 -15.82 -5.16
C LEU A 77 7.40 -15.15 -6.46
N GLY A 78 8.65 -15.40 -6.85
CA GLY A 78 9.30 -14.77 -8.01
C GLY A 78 9.82 -13.35 -7.75
N LEU A 79 9.96 -12.95 -6.48
CA LEU A 79 10.44 -11.63 -6.08
C LEU A 79 11.79 -11.77 -5.38
N THR A 80 12.87 -11.33 -6.04
CA THR A 80 14.22 -11.48 -5.50
C THR A 80 14.57 -10.29 -4.61
N VAL A 81 14.85 -10.61 -3.34
CA VAL A 81 15.36 -9.68 -2.32
C VAL A 81 16.72 -10.18 -1.86
N GLU A 82 17.74 -9.33 -1.93
CA GLU A 82 19.11 -9.69 -1.54
C GLU A 82 19.61 -8.83 -0.38
N TYR A 83 20.38 -9.43 0.52
CA TYR A 83 21.14 -8.70 1.52
C TYR A 83 22.45 -8.20 0.91
N ARG A 84 22.75 -6.91 1.12
CA ARG A 84 23.96 -6.20 0.69
C ARG A 84 24.84 -5.98 1.93
N PRO A 85 25.86 -6.82 2.16
CA PRO A 85 26.66 -6.76 3.40
C PRO A 85 27.41 -5.43 3.56
N ASP A 86 27.89 -4.86 2.46
CA ASP A 86 28.63 -3.59 2.40
C ASP A 86 27.80 -2.40 2.90
N ARG A 87 26.47 -2.47 2.77
CA ARG A 87 25.54 -1.40 3.17
C ARG A 87 24.64 -1.78 4.33
N HIS A 88 24.81 -2.98 4.88
CA HIS A 88 23.91 -3.55 5.89
C HIS A 88 22.42 -3.36 5.54
N SER A 89 22.06 -3.65 4.29
CA SER A 89 20.73 -3.34 3.73
C SER A 89 20.16 -4.51 2.94
N TYR A 90 18.84 -4.52 2.73
CA TYR A 90 18.20 -5.39 1.76
C TYR A 90 17.78 -4.58 0.54
N ALA A 91 17.87 -5.18 -0.64
CA ALA A 91 17.53 -4.56 -1.91
C ALA A 91 16.66 -5.47 -2.77
N LEU A 92 15.70 -4.87 -3.47
CA LEU A 92 14.93 -5.52 -4.53
C LEU A 92 15.79 -5.65 -5.79
N MET A 93 15.96 -6.90 -6.23
CA MET A 93 16.64 -7.22 -7.48
C MET A 93 15.66 -7.43 -8.62
N THR A 94 14.44 -7.84 -8.30
CA THR A 94 13.33 -7.90 -9.25
C THR A 94 12.69 -6.51 -9.36
N PRO A 95 12.54 -5.94 -10.57
CA PRO A 95 11.77 -4.71 -10.76
C PRO A 95 10.32 -4.92 -10.36
N VAL A 96 9.80 -4.07 -9.47
CA VAL A 96 8.43 -4.15 -8.96
C VAL A 96 7.67 -2.86 -9.29
N GLU A 97 6.47 -3.01 -9.84
CA GLU A 97 5.41 -2.01 -9.83
C GLU A 97 4.49 -2.31 -8.65
N CYS A 98 4.30 -1.34 -7.76
CA CYS A 98 3.51 -1.50 -6.54
C CYS A 98 2.44 -0.40 -6.49
N ASP A 99 1.18 -0.82 -6.38
CA ASP A 99 0.03 0.09 -6.28
C ASP A 99 0.14 1.09 -5.13
N LEU A 100 0.71 0.69 -3.98
CA LEU A 100 0.98 1.59 -2.85
C LEU A 100 2.06 2.63 -3.17
N ALA A 101 3.12 2.25 -3.89
CA ALA A 101 4.16 3.19 -4.29
C ALA A 101 3.64 4.18 -5.36
N GLU A 102 2.80 3.68 -6.27
CA GLU A 102 2.07 4.50 -7.24
C GLU A 102 1.12 5.48 -6.52
N PHE A 103 0.35 5.00 -5.55
CA PHE A 103 -0.53 5.82 -4.71
C PHE A 103 0.21 7.01 -4.07
N PHE A 104 1.33 6.76 -3.38
CA PHE A 104 2.10 7.82 -2.75
C PHE A 104 2.71 8.79 -3.76
N LYS A 105 3.09 8.30 -4.95
CA LYS A 105 3.58 9.15 -6.02
C LYS A 105 2.49 10.12 -6.50
N GLU A 106 1.28 9.64 -6.74
CA GLU A 106 0.15 10.47 -7.20
C GLU A 106 -0.27 11.50 -6.13
N MET A 107 -0.32 11.09 -4.85
CA MET A 107 -0.53 12.01 -3.74
C MET A 107 0.54 13.10 -3.69
N LYS A 108 1.82 12.74 -3.86
CA LYS A 108 2.94 13.68 -3.85
C LYS A 108 2.92 14.64 -5.04
N SER A 109 2.42 14.21 -6.20
CA SER A 109 2.24 15.09 -7.36
C SER A 109 1.00 15.99 -7.27
N GLY A 110 0.21 15.89 -6.20
CA GLY A 110 -0.98 16.71 -5.99
C GLY A 110 -2.19 16.23 -6.81
N ASP A 111 -2.24 14.96 -7.20
CA ASP A 111 -3.39 14.34 -7.88
C ASP A 111 -4.08 13.31 -6.97
N PRO A 112 -4.87 13.77 -5.97
CA PRO A 112 -5.55 12.86 -5.05
C PRO A 112 -6.65 12.04 -5.74
N ARG A 113 -7.18 12.48 -6.89
CA ARG A 113 -8.18 11.71 -7.66
C ARG A 113 -7.55 10.48 -8.28
N ARG A 114 -6.37 10.63 -8.88
CA ARG A 114 -5.62 9.50 -9.43
C ARG A 114 -5.08 8.58 -8.34
N ALA A 115 -4.72 9.12 -7.18
CA ALA A 115 -4.41 8.29 -6.02
C ALA A 115 -5.64 7.48 -5.55
N LEU A 116 -6.83 8.10 -5.51
CA LEU A 116 -8.06 7.44 -5.11
C LEU A 116 -8.46 6.28 -6.04
N SER A 117 -8.24 6.40 -7.35
CA SER A 117 -8.56 5.33 -8.30
C SER A 117 -7.69 4.07 -8.14
N LEU A 118 -6.51 4.19 -7.51
CA LEU A 118 -5.64 3.07 -7.13
C LEU A 118 -6.07 2.42 -5.81
N TYR A 119 -6.91 3.08 -5.02
CA TYR A 119 -7.28 2.64 -3.68
C TYR A 119 -8.49 1.71 -3.72
N HIS A 120 -8.25 0.40 -3.82
CA HIS A 120 -9.30 -0.62 -3.81
C HIS A 120 -9.68 -1.13 -2.41
N GLY A 121 -9.08 -0.57 -1.37
CA GLY A 121 -9.36 -0.88 0.03
C GLY A 121 -8.13 -0.71 0.92
N PRO A 122 -8.26 -1.03 2.22
CA PRO A 122 -7.17 -0.84 3.17
C PRO A 122 -5.89 -1.56 2.75
N PHE A 123 -4.74 -0.94 3.00
CA PHE A 123 -3.44 -1.58 2.81
C PHE A 123 -3.31 -2.81 3.71
N MET A 124 -3.11 -3.98 3.08
CA MET A 124 -2.87 -5.27 3.74
C MET A 124 -3.70 -5.47 5.03
N PRO A 125 -5.05 -5.56 4.95
CA PRO A 125 -5.93 -5.42 6.11
C PRO A 125 -5.73 -6.50 7.19
N ARG A 126 -5.13 -7.64 6.81
CA ARG A 126 -4.82 -8.76 7.71
C ARG A 126 -3.42 -8.70 8.33
N SER A 127 -2.61 -7.70 7.96
CA SER A 127 -1.28 -7.50 8.56
C SER A 127 -1.35 -6.50 9.72
N HIS A 128 -0.73 -6.89 10.83
CA HIS A 128 -0.71 -6.13 12.09
C HIS A 128 0.66 -5.53 12.41
N SER A 129 1.64 -5.64 11.52
CA SER A 129 2.95 -5.05 11.74
C SER A 129 2.89 -3.51 11.94
N PRO A 130 3.95 -2.92 12.53
CA PRO A 130 4.09 -1.46 12.59
C PRO A 130 3.96 -0.81 11.22
N PHE A 131 4.56 -1.41 10.19
CA PHE A 131 4.54 -0.92 8.82
C PHE A 131 3.12 -0.90 8.24
N ALA A 132 2.37 -2.00 8.37
CA ALA A 132 1.01 -2.10 7.85
C ALA A 132 0.06 -1.12 8.54
N SER A 133 0.15 -1.05 9.87
CA SER A 133 -0.65 -0.13 10.67
C SER A 133 -0.30 1.33 10.37
N GLY A 134 0.99 1.67 10.36
CA GLY A 134 1.46 3.02 10.05
C GLY A 134 1.11 3.48 8.64
N MET A 135 1.17 2.59 7.64
CA MET A 135 0.76 2.90 6.27
C MET A 135 -0.75 3.16 6.17
N ARG A 136 -1.59 2.35 6.84
CA ARG A 136 -3.04 2.62 6.88
C ARG A 136 -3.34 4.00 7.48
N SER A 137 -2.73 4.34 8.62
CA SER A 137 -2.89 5.66 9.24
C SER A 137 -2.37 6.80 8.35
N SER A 138 -1.27 6.59 7.63
CA SER A 138 -0.71 7.58 6.71
C SER A 138 -1.63 7.83 5.51
N ILE A 139 -2.22 6.77 4.94
CA ILE A 139 -3.20 6.87 3.85
C ILE A 139 -4.44 7.64 4.32
N GLU A 140 -4.96 7.31 5.50
CA GLU A 140 -6.12 8.01 6.09
C GLU A 140 -5.84 9.51 6.31
N ALA A 141 -4.66 9.85 6.83
CA ALA A 141 -4.24 11.24 7.02
C ALA A 141 -4.14 11.99 5.69
N LEU A 142 -3.52 11.36 4.67
CA LEU A 142 -3.38 11.94 3.34
C LEU A 142 -4.72 12.24 2.67
N PHE A 143 -5.67 11.31 2.75
CA PHE A 143 -7.02 11.55 2.23
C PHE A 143 -7.77 12.60 3.04
N SER A 144 -7.58 12.64 4.35
CA SER A 144 -8.16 13.68 5.20
C SER A 144 -7.63 15.07 4.81
N THR A 145 -6.34 15.21 4.53
CA THR A 145 -5.77 16.46 4.03
C THR A 145 -6.26 16.80 2.61
N ALA A 146 -6.31 15.82 1.70
CA ALA A 146 -6.81 16.04 0.34
C ALA A 146 -8.29 16.50 0.35
N ALA A 147 -9.09 15.97 1.26
CA ALA A 147 -10.48 16.35 1.46
C ALA A 147 -10.66 17.82 1.88
N GLU A 148 -9.67 18.49 2.44
CA GLU A 148 -9.75 19.93 2.81
C GLU A 148 -9.87 20.83 1.59
N ASN A 149 -9.29 20.40 0.48
CA ASN A 149 -9.24 21.15 -0.77
C ASN A 149 -10.06 20.48 -1.89
N GLY A 150 -10.73 19.38 -1.57
CA GLY A 150 -11.47 18.55 -2.52
C GLY A 150 -12.88 19.08 -2.80
N ASP A 151 -13.37 18.82 -4.01
CA ASP A 151 -14.79 19.04 -4.34
C ASP A 151 -15.68 17.91 -3.77
N THR A 152 -17.00 18.13 -3.81
CA THR A 152 -18.01 17.19 -3.29
C THR A 152 -17.98 15.83 -3.98
N ALA A 153 -17.59 15.75 -5.25
CA ALA A 153 -17.51 14.48 -5.98
C ALA A 153 -16.34 13.63 -5.47
N PHE A 154 -15.17 14.24 -5.26
CA PHE A 154 -14.02 13.58 -4.65
C PHE A 154 -14.34 13.09 -3.24
N LEU A 155 -14.98 13.94 -2.41
CA LEU A 155 -15.34 13.59 -1.05
C LEU A 155 -16.30 12.40 -0.99
N THR A 156 -17.30 12.37 -1.88
CA THR A 156 -18.27 11.27 -1.96
C THR A 156 -17.62 9.96 -2.39
N GLU A 157 -16.68 10.01 -3.33
CA GLU A 157 -15.94 8.84 -3.77
C GLU A 157 -15.00 8.32 -2.66
N ALA A 158 -14.30 9.23 -1.97
CA ALA A 158 -13.42 8.90 -0.87
C ALA A 158 -14.16 8.24 0.30
N ASP A 159 -15.33 8.73 0.68
CA ASP A 159 -16.12 8.17 1.79
C ASP A 159 -16.65 6.76 1.55
N ARG A 160 -16.93 6.41 0.29
CA ARG A 160 -17.31 5.03 -0.08
C ARG A 160 -16.18 4.04 0.15
N LEU A 161 -14.94 4.48 -0.06
CA LEU A 161 -13.75 3.62 -0.05
C LEU A 161 -13.02 3.65 1.30
N ILE A 162 -13.01 4.81 1.94
CA ILE A 162 -12.27 5.10 3.17
C ILE A 162 -13.32 5.42 4.23
N LYS A 163 -13.64 4.44 5.07
CA LYS A 163 -14.62 4.56 6.15
C LYS A 163 -14.07 5.42 7.30
N HIS A 164 -13.79 6.70 7.07
CA HIS A 164 -13.24 7.62 8.07
C HIS A 164 -14.34 8.47 8.74
N PRO A 165 -14.38 8.58 10.08
CA PRO A 165 -15.38 9.38 10.80
C PRO A 165 -15.47 10.84 10.34
N ASP A 166 -14.33 11.47 10.06
CA ASP A 166 -14.26 12.90 9.74
C ASP A 166 -14.54 13.22 8.26
N LEU A 167 -14.39 12.26 7.35
CA LEU A 167 -14.75 12.46 5.93
C LEU A 167 -16.26 12.68 5.78
N SER A 168 -17.06 11.88 6.47
CA SER A 168 -18.52 12.02 6.43
C SER A 168 -19.02 13.33 7.03
N ARG A 169 -18.38 13.84 8.10
CA ARG A 169 -18.71 15.18 8.65
C ARG A 169 -18.43 16.27 7.62
N ARG A 170 -17.34 16.11 6.86
CA ARG A 170 -16.92 17.07 5.84
C ARG A 170 -17.80 17.05 4.60
N ILE A 171 -18.23 15.88 4.16
CA ILE A 171 -19.22 15.72 3.08
C ILE A 171 -20.51 16.48 3.40
N VAL A 172 -21.00 16.33 4.64
CA VAL A 172 -22.17 17.07 5.12
C VAL A 172 -21.92 18.58 5.14
N SER A 173 -20.75 19.03 5.63
CA SER A 173 -20.42 20.47 5.61
C SER A 173 -20.20 21.05 4.21
N ALA A 174 -19.81 20.22 3.24
CA ALA A 174 -19.65 20.61 1.83
C ALA A 174 -20.98 20.62 1.05
N GLY A 175 -22.12 20.40 1.74
CA GLY A 175 -23.46 20.54 1.17
C GLY A 175 -24.09 19.25 0.65
N ALA A 176 -23.52 18.08 0.93
CA ALA A 176 -24.16 16.81 0.59
C ALA A 176 -25.24 16.44 1.62
N ASP A 177 -26.27 15.72 1.16
CA ASP A 177 -27.40 15.29 1.99
C ASP A 177 -26.93 14.38 3.16
N PRO A 178 -27.13 14.81 4.42
CA PRO A 178 -26.80 14.01 5.61
C PRO A 178 -27.44 12.63 5.63
N LEU A 179 -28.63 12.47 5.03
CA LEU A 179 -29.34 11.20 4.98
C LEU A 179 -28.66 10.21 4.01
N ALA A 180 -28.14 10.67 2.87
CA ALA A 180 -27.40 9.83 1.93
C ALA A 180 -26.09 9.29 2.54
N VAL A 181 -25.40 10.11 3.33
CA VAL A 181 -24.17 9.74 4.05
C VAL A 181 -24.46 8.75 5.19
N SER A 182 -25.54 8.98 5.93
CA SER A 182 -25.95 8.11 7.05
C SER A 182 -26.47 6.74 6.60
N LEU A 183 -27.21 6.70 5.49
CA LEU A 183 -27.73 5.46 4.90
C LEU A 183 -26.60 4.58 4.35
N SER A 184 -25.58 5.19 3.73
CA SER A 184 -24.39 4.45 3.27
C SER A 184 -23.69 3.69 4.40
N ARG A 185 -23.61 4.30 5.60
CA ARG A 185 -23.05 3.64 6.80
C ARG A 185 -23.96 2.56 7.38
N THR A 186 -25.27 2.83 7.40
CA THR A 186 -26.25 1.92 8.03
C THR A 186 -26.45 0.66 7.20
N TRP A 187 -26.55 0.78 5.87
CA TRP A 187 -26.70 -0.35 4.96
C TRP A 187 -25.47 -1.26 4.94
N LEU A 188 -24.26 -0.69 5.02
CA LEU A 188 -23.01 -1.45 5.10
C LEU A 188 -22.85 -2.23 6.41
N ARG A 189 -23.30 -1.67 7.55
CA ARG A 189 -23.33 -2.40 8.82
C ARG A 189 -24.27 -3.61 8.78
N THR A 190 -25.39 -3.50 8.05
CA THR A 190 -26.33 -4.61 7.89
C THR A 190 -25.75 -5.74 7.04
N LEU A 191 -24.87 -5.45 6.07
CA LEU A 191 -24.17 -6.46 5.27
C LEU A 191 -23.00 -7.14 6.00
N GLU A 192 -22.35 -6.46 6.95
CA GLU A 192 -21.27 -7.05 7.77
C GLU A 192 -21.79 -7.92 8.93
N SER A 193 -23.11 -7.90 9.19
CA SER A 193 -23.77 -8.61 10.29
C SER A 193 -24.63 -9.80 9.82
N ALA A 194 -24.53 -10.18 8.55
CA ALA A 194 -25.24 -11.29 7.92
C ALA A 194 -24.24 -12.34 7.39
#